data_AF-A0A395ICJ0-F1
#
_entry.id   AF-A0A395ICJ0-F1
#
_cell.length_a   1.000
_cell.length_b   1.000
_cell.length_c   1.000
_cell.angle_alpha   90.00
_cell.angle_beta   90.00
_cell.angle_gamma   90.00
#
_symmetry.space_group_name_H-M   'P 1'
#
loop_
_entity.id
_entity.type
_entity.pdbx_description
1 polymer ?
#
loop_
_entity_poly.entity_id
_entity_poly.type
_entity_poly.pdbx_seq_one_letter_code
_entity_poly.pdbx_strand_id
1 'polypeptide(L)'
;MDCIFSDLSYEELRCSALPRIGMQTAQSLAIREAHSATKAQAVELILTYKNDGNLERRQAIQWEAGSENVCLASTISPADPVPPKSAKKDVQHQQKQTLNSYFESLTSGCRRNVNNNSPNPLPMSERLQRNVAKLHEALVTGLSSIVDTWWTDEQAAFPQRMPLEPHEEDLLRWLHEQSQANNLRPFEDCQGHWRSDLLLPSDHPGTVAICEINARYSINAQLLAAYGYQIYEEMAWHLKEAASLQVLTRRRYVTSPLSLLATVDKSDDEQFVKSQLDLFDPKYPVHIVRDQYRTPFIEMFVSFAKQNGGVDATINKPTDPRLIKSKDSKAGYVLYCLSDRDCSDMVSTDGERLDRVYQTGLHLFQHELRSIPIDILRHLTLHCVNDMRSVPLIHDKRILGVLLQELDSLVGKNVLTAEQAAVLRHGVVPNINPGSPELNELIGPHI
;
A
#
# COMPACT_ATOMS: atom_id res chain seq x y z
N MET A 1 -23.35 -22.58 21.77
CA MET A 1 -23.50 -21.35 22.56
C MET A 1 -22.88 -20.27 21.72
N ASP A 2 -23.75 -19.62 20.96
CA ASP A 2 -23.40 -18.75 19.84
C ASP A 2 -22.93 -17.39 20.35
N CYS A 3 -21.73 -16.97 19.94
CA CYS A 3 -21.27 -15.61 20.14
C CYS A 3 -20.98 -14.97 18.78
N ILE A 4 -21.99 -14.24 18.31
CA ILE A 4 -21.91 -13.22 17.28
C ILE A 4 -21.23 -12.00 17.92
N PHE A 5 -20.06 -11.61 17.41
CA PHE A 5 -19.58 -10.23 17.55
C PHE A 5 -19.47 -9.63 16.15
N SER A 6 -20.51 -8.87 15.81
CA SER A 6 -20.68 -8.13 14.57
C SER A 6 -19.92 -6.82 14.59
N ASP A 7 -19.43 -6.47 13.41
CA ASP A 7 -18.92 -5.18 12.96
C ASP A 7 -19.74 -3.98 13.47
N LEU A 8 -19.04 -2.90 13.82
CA LEU A 8 -19.64 -1.58 14.00
C LEU A 8 -18.90 -0.57 13.10
N SER A 9 -19.53 -0.27 11.97
CA SER A 9 -19.28 0.93 11.16
C SER A 9 -20.04 2.12 11.74
N TYR A 10 -19.37 3.26 11.86
CA TYR A 10 -19.82 4.45 12.58
C TYR A 10 -20.70 5.35 11.68
N GLU A 11 -22.02 5.11 11.59
CA GLU A 11 -22.94 6.10 10.97
C GLU A 11 -24.39 6.17 11.50
N GLU A 12 -24.80 5.46 12.57
CA GLU A 12 -26.22 5.43 13.00
C GLU A 12 -26.51 5.82 14.46
N LEU A 13 -26.09 7.01 14.93
CA LEU A 13 -26.60 7.55 16.19
C LEU A 13 -26.94 9.05 16.10
N ARG A 14 -28.14 9.36 15.61
CA ARG A 14 -28.88 10.59 15.94
C ARG A 14 -30.28 10.25 16.47
N CYS A 15 -30.61 10.90 17.58
CA CYS A 15 -31.94 11.07 18.20
C CYS A 15 -32.51 9.95 19.10
N SER A 16 -32.39 10.11 20.43
CA SER A 16 -33.49 10.43 21.36
C SER A 16 -33.01 10.27 22.83
N ALA A 17 -33.72 10.91 23.78
CA ALA A 17 -33.19 11.37 25.05
C ALA A 17 -33.68 10.60 26.30
N LEU A 18 -32.79 10.55 27.33
CA LEU A 18 -32.96 10.34 28.80
C LEU A 18 -33.18 8.91 29.37
N PRO A 19 -32.84 8.63 30.66
CA PRO A 19 -31.74 9.13 31.51
C PRO A 19 -30.89 8.00 32.19
N ARG A 20 -29.75 8.43 32.76
CA ARG A 20 -28.62 7.65 33.33
C ARG A 20 -28.93 6.86 34.61
N ILE A 21 -28.31 5.67 34.75
CA ILE A 21 -27.72 5.17 36.01
C ILE A 21 -26.35 4.55 35.68
N GLY A 22 -25.36 4.83 36.54
CA GLY A 22 -23.94 4.83 36.21
C GLY A 22 -23.22 3.49 36.27
N MET A 23 -22.42 3.21 35.23
CA MET A 23 -21.16 2.45 35.28
C MET A 23 -20.38 2.54 33.94
N GLN A 24 -20.33 3.73 33.31
CA GLN A 24 -19.68 3.93 31.99
C GLN A 24 -18.75 5.17 31.92
N THR A 25 -18.29 5.67 33.06
CA THR A 25 -17.54 6.93 33.13
C THR A 25 -16.01 6.80 33.04
N ALA A 26 -15.44 5.60 32.98
CA ALA A 26 -13.98 5.43 32.80
C ALA A 26 -13.57 5.19 31.33
N GLN A 27 -14.31 4.37 30.57
CA GLN A 27 -14.01 4.12 29.16
C GLN A 27 -14.37 5.28 28.22
N SER A 28 -15.42 6.07 28.54
CA SER A 28 -15.84 7.19 27.69
C SER A 28 -14.95 8.44 27.81
N LEU A 29 -14.20 8.58 28.91
CA LEU A 29 -13.21 9.64 29.09
C LEU A 29 -11.92 9.34 28.31
N ALA A 30 -11.45 8.08 28.35
CA ALA A 30 -10.26 7.64 27.60
C ALA A 30 -10.45 7.77 26.07
N ILE A 31 -11.66 7.52 25.56
CA ILE A 31 -11.98 7.65 24.12
C ILE A 31 -12.09 9.12 23.68
N ARG A 32 -12.47 10.04 24.59
CA ARG A 32 -12.53 11.48 24.31
C ARG A 32 -11.17 12.17 24.42
N GLU A 33 -10.31 11.72 25.33
CA GLU A 33 -8.95 12.27 25.46
C GLU A 33 -8.01 11.75 24.35
N ALA A 34 -8.20 10.51 23.87
CA ALA A 34 -7.49 9.99 22.70
C ALA A 34 -7.85 10.72 21.39
N HIS A 35 -9.09 11.22 21.25
CA HIS A 35 -9.53 11.93 20.04
C HIS A 35 -9.00 13.37 19.92
N SER A 36 -8.33 13.92 20.93
CA SER A 36 -7.72 15.25 20.85
C SER A 36 -6.22 15.24 20.53
N ALA A 37 -5.58 14.06 20.47
CA ALA A 37 -4.11 13.95 20.48
C ALA A 37 -3.46 13.16 19.33
N THR A 38 -4.20 12.52 18.40
CA THR A 38 -3.57 11.73 17.32
C THR A 38 -3.90 12.27 15.94
N LYS A 39 -3.11 13.28 15.51
CA LYS A 39 -2.79 13.47 14.10
C LYS A 39 -1.72 12.45 13.72
N ALA A 40 -2.12 11.20 13.45
CA ALA A 40 -1.21 10.25 12.82
C ALA A 40 -0.98 10.72 11.37
N GLN A 41 0.22 11.23 11.09
CA GLN A 41 0.69 11.42 9.73
C GLN A 41 1.21 10.07 9.24
N ALA A 42 0.42 9.38 8.41
CA ALA A 42 0.92 8.23 7.68
C ALA A 42 1.90 8.72 6.62
N VAL A 43 3.13 8.20 6.66
CA VAL A 43 4.15 8.46 5.64
C VAL A 43 4.19 7.25 4.72
N GLU A 44 3.73 7.43 3.48
CA GLU A 44 3.85 6.45 2.41
C GLU A 44 5.22 6.63 1.75
N LEU A 45 6.11 5.64 1.87
CA LEU A 45 7.43 5.66 1.24
C LEU A 45 7.60 4.42 0.37
N ILE A 46 7.91 4.61 -0.91
CA ILE A 46 8.14 3.52 -1.86
C ILE A 46 9.39 3.88 -2.68
N LEU A 47 10.30 2.91 -2.81
CA LEU A 47 11.61 3.08 -3.43
C LEU A 47 11.74 2.14 -4.63
N THR A 48 12.08 2.69 -5.79
CA THR A 48 12.52 1.95 -6.98
C THR A 48 14.04 2.04 -7.11
N TYR A 49 14.70 0.90 -7.36
CA TYR A 49 16.16 0.80 -7.30
C TYR A 49 16.83 1.10 -8.64
N LYS A 50 17.83 1.98 -8.62
CA LYS A 50 18.94 2.03 -9.58
C LYS A 50 20.26 2.21 -8.82
N ASN A 51 21.20 1.32 -9.09
CA ASN A 51 22.52 1.32 -8.47
C ASN A 51 23.45 2.20 -9.31
N ASP A 52 23.75 3.42 -8.85
CA ASP A 52 24.87 4.18 -9.39
C ASP A 52 25.66 4.83 -8.25
N GLY A 53 26.87 4.31 -8.04
CA GLY A 53 27.81 4.83 -7.07
C GLY A 53 28.45 6.11 -7.57
N ASN A 54 28.25 7.22 -6.85
CA ASN A 54 29.35 8.13 -6.58
C ASN A 54 29.10 9.03 -5.36
N LEU A 55 30.18 9.25 -4.63
CA LEU A 55 30.23 9.79 -3.29
C LEU A 55 30.71 11.25 -3.36
N GLU A 56 29.90 12.24 -2.94
CA GLU A 56 30.45 13.51 -2.47
C GLU A 56 29.75 14.04 -1.22
N ARG A 57 30.58 14.29 -0.20
CA ARG A 57 30.21 14.87 1.09
C ARG A 57 29.86 16.35 0.92
N ARG A 58 28.65 16.73 1.33
CA ARG A 58 28.36 18.10 1.82
C ARG A 58 27.65 18.00 3.17
N GLN A 59 28.30 18.56 4.19
CA GLN A 59 27.72 18.78 5.50
C GLN A 59 26.58 19.82 5.36
N ALA A 60 25.35 19.34 5.23
CA ALA A 60 24.16 20.12 5.52
C ALA A 60 23.89 20.05 7.02
N ILE A 61 23.67 21.22 7.61
CA ILE A 61 23.27 21.41 9.01
C ILE A 61 22.08 20.49 9.30
N GLN A 62 22.20 19.66 10.35
CA GLN A 62 21.18 18.72 10.79
C GLN A 62 19.91 19.47 11.19
N TRP A 63 18.93 19.50 10.29
CA TRP A 63 17.54 19.38 10.71
C TRP A 63 17.41 17.96 11.24
N GLU A 64 17.20 17.82 12.55
CA GLU A 64 16.83 16.52 13.11
C GLU A 64 15.54 16.08 12.41
N ALA A 65 15.67 15.02 11.62
CA ALA A 65 14.70 14.36 10.77
C ALA A 65 13.19 14.70 10.99
N GLY A 66 12.56 15.24 9.94
CA GLY A 66 11.32 14.65 9.40
C GLY A 66 10.02 14.75 10.20
N SER A 67 9.84 15.71 11.11
CA SER A 67 8.63 15.74 11.96
C SER A 67 7.55 16.76 11.57
N GLU A 68 7.78 17.66 10.60
CA GLU A 68 6.78 18.66 10.21
C GLU A 68 6.74 18.91 8.69
N ASN A 69 5.51 19.07 8.16
CA ASN A 69 5.30 19.48 6.78
C ASN A 69 5.87 20.88 6.53
N VAL A 70 6.15 21.20 5.27
CA VAL A 70 6.74 22.48 4.86
C VAL A 70 5.85 23.22 3.87
N CYS A 71 5.70 24.53 4.06
CA CYS A 71 5.05 25.42 3.09
C CYS A 71 6.07 25.81 2.03
N LEU A 72 5.97 25.20 0.84
CA LEU A 72 6.87 25.47 -0.28
C LEU A 72 6.87 26.95 -0.66
N ALA A 73 5.69 27.57 -0.76
CA ALA A 73 5.57 28.97 -1.20
C ALA A 73 6.15 29.99 -0.21
N SER A 74 6.31 29.63 1.07
CA SER A 74 6.95 30.49 2.07
C SER A 74 8.42 30.13 2.30
N THR A 75 8.90 29.00 1.78
CA THR A 75 10.26 28.52 2.00
C THR A 75 11.21 29.08 0.94
N ILE A 76 12.13 29.94 1.37
CA ILE A 76 13.10 30.59 0.47
C ILE A 76 14.38 29.75 0.34
N SER A 77 14.76 29.02 1.40
CA SER A 77 15.97 28.19 1.45
C SER A 77 15.67 26.83 2.06
N PRO A 78 16.21 25.73 1.52
CA PRO A 78 16.15 24.42 2.15
C PRO A 78 16.73 24.37 3.57
N ALA A 79 17.69 25.26 3.86
CA ALA A 79 18.32 25.32 5.17
C ALA A 79 17.43 25.98 6.24
N ASP A 80 16.33 26.62 5.82
CA ASP A 80 15.39 27.33 6.69
C ASP A 80 13.94 27.09 6.21
N PRO A 81 13.42 25.85 6.35
CA PRO A 81 12.08 25.52 5.89
C PRO A 81 11.01 26.21 6.73
N VAL A 82 9.98 26.74 6.08
CA VAL A 82 8.87 27.41 6.77
C VAL A 82 7.73 26.43 7.02
N PRO A 83 7.36 26.13 8.28
CA PRO A 83 6.23 25.26 8.55
C PRO A 83 4.92 25.95 8.16
N PRO A 84 3.88 25.22 7.72
CA PRO A 84 2.61 25.78 7.27
C PRO A 84 1.95 26.70 8.29
N LYS A 85 2.11 26.42 9.60
CA LYS A 85 1.56 27.26 10.67
C LYS A 85 2.19 28.66 10.73
N SER A 86 3.42 28.80 10.26
CA SER A 86 4.16 30.07 10.22
C SER A 86 3.96 30.83 8.91
N ALA A 87 3.41 30.19 7.88
CA ALA A 87 3.09 30.82 6.61
C ALA A 87 1.84 31.71 6.72
N LYS A 88 1.78 32.79 5.93
CA LYS A 88 0.58 33.64 5.86
C LYS A 88 -0.61 32.86 5.26
N LYS A 89 -1.83 33.16 5.72
CA LYS A 89 -3.04 32.42 5.32
C LYS A 89 -3.36 32.51 3.83
N ASP A 90 -3.13 33.66 3.22
CA ASP A 90 -3.27 33.89 1.77
C ASP A 90 -2.29 33.02 0.97
N VAL A 91 -1.03 32.91 1.42
CA VAL A 91 -0.02 32.03 0.81
C VAL A 91 -0.43 30.57 0.92
N GLN A 92 -0.89 30.12 2.09
CA GLN A 92 -1.40 28.75 2.27
C GLN A 92 -2.61 28.47 1.35
N HIS A 93 -3.51 29.43 1.19
CA HIS A 93 -4.68 29.30 0.32
C HIS A 93 -4.26 29.19 -1.15
N GLN A 94 -3.35 30.07 -1.60
CA GLN A 94 -2.83 30.04 -2.96
C GLN A 94 -2.12 28.71 -3.24
N GLN A 95 -1.26 28.23 -2.34
CA GLN A 95 -0.56 26.96 -2.50
C GLN A 95 -1.55 25.78 -2.63
N LYS A 96 -2.64 25.79 -1.85
CA LYS A 96 -3.72 24.80 -1.98
C LYS A 96 -4.44 24.89 -3.32
N GLN A 97 -4.74 26.09 -3.81
CA GLN A 97 -5.36 26.30 -5.12
C GLN A 97 -4.45 25.80 -6.24
N THR A 98 -3.15 26.09 -6.16
CA THR A 98 -2.15 25.61 -7.12
C THR A 98 -2.09 24.08 -7.15
N LEU A 99 -1.97 23.42 -5.98
CA LEU A 99 -2.00 21.96 -5.88
C LEU A 99 -3.24 21.37 -6.57
N ASN A 100 -4.43 21.90 -6.23
CA ASN A 100 -5.68 21.42 -6.80
C ASN A 100 -5.74 21.61 -8.32
N SER A 101 -5.27 22.75 -8.83
CA SER A 101 -5.25 23.03 -10.27
C SER A 101 -4.36 22.05 -11.05
N TYR A 102 -3.16 21.74 -10.55
CA TYR A 102 -2.31 20.75 -11.22
C TYR A 102 -2.90 19.35 -11.13
N PHE A 103 -3.48 19.00 -9.98
CA PHE A 103 -4.11 17.69 -9.79
C PHE A 103 -5.31 17.49 -10.74
N GLU A 104 -6.15 18.51 -10.93
CA GLU A 104 -7.24 18.49 -11.90
C GLU A 104 -6.72 18.28 -13.33
N SER A 105 -5.59 18.91 -13.68
CA SER A 105 -4.96 18.75 -14.99
C SER A 105 -4.45 17.33 -15.22
N LEU A 106 -3.70 16.76 -14.26
CA LEU A 106 -3.10 15.43 -14.38
C LEU A 106 -4.14 14.31 -14.41
N THR A 107 -5.24 14.48 -13.68
CA THR A 107 -6.29 13.46 -13.59
C THR A 107 -7.36 13.58 -14.67
N SER A 108 -7.16 14.42 -15.69
CA SER A 108 -8.18 14.70 -16.71
C SER A 108 -9.55 15.10 -16.12
N GLY A 109 -9.54 15.78 -14.97
CA GLY A 109 -10.76 16.18 -14.26
C GLY A 109 -11.45 15.08 -13.46
N CYS A 110 -10.75 14.03 -12.99
CA CYS A 110 -11.32 13.07 -12.06
C CYS A 110 -11.60 13.72 -10.68
N ARG A 111 -12.81 14.27 -10.51
CA ARG A 111 -13.22 15.12 -9.36
C ARG A 111 -13.56 14.38 -8.06
N ARG A 112 -13.38 13.05 -7.98
CA ARG A 112 -13.84 12.29 -6.80
C ARG A 112 -12.90 12.48 -5.61
N ASN A 113 -13.31 13.35 -4.69
CA ASN A 113 -12.87 13.51 -3.30
C ASN A 113 -11.37 13.31 -3.01
N VAL A 114 -10.50 13.87 -3.84
CA VAL A 114 -9.05 13.97 -3.57
C VAL A 114 -8.70 15.28 -2.84
N ASN A 115 -9.72 15.98 -2.34
CA ASN A 115 -9.61 17.31 -1.69
C ASN A 115 -8.89 17.31 -0.33
N ASN A 116 -8.45 16.15 0.15
CA ASN A 116 -7.74 15.99 1.42
C ASN A 116 -6.22 15.93 1.26
N ASN A 117 -5.67 16.10 0.06
CA ASN A 117 -4.22 16.18 -0.12
C ASN A 117 -3.67 17.40 0.62
N SER A 118 -2.57 17.19 1.35
CA SER A 118 -1.80 18.29 1.91
C SER A 118 -1.15 19.06 0.77
N PRO A 119 -1.23 20.40 0.71
CA PRO A 119 -0.40 21.17 -0.21
C PRO A 119 1.05 21.28 0.27
N ASN A 120 1.34 20.79 1.47
CA ASN A 120 2.61 20.94 2.16
C ASN A 120 3.29 19.57 2.26
N PRO A 121 4.40 19.32 1.53
CA PRO A 121 5.13 18.06 1.60
C PRO A 121 5.82 17.88 2.95
N LEU A 122 6.12 16.62 3.29
CA LEU A 122 6.96 16.25 4.42
C LEU A 122 8.39 15.98 3.91
N PRO A 123 9.40 16.77 4.31
CA PRO A 123 10.77 16.52 3.90
C PRO A 123 11.30 15.22 4.49
N MET A 124 11.95 14.42 3.65
CA MET A 124 12.56 13.16 4.03
C MET A 124 14.07 13.22 3.77
N SER A 125 14.87 12.77 4.74
CA SER A 125 16.33 12.71 4.54
C SER A 125 16.73 11.49 3.70
N GLU A 126 17.78 11.62 2.87
CA GLU A 126 18.38 10.50 2.13
C GLU A 126 18.76 9.31 3.03
N ARG A 127 19.18 9.60 4.28
CA ARG A 127 19.48 8.55 5.26
C ARG A 127 18.22 7.76 5.61
N LEU A 128 17.12 8.45 5.88
CA LEU A 128 15.84 7.82 6.23
C LEU A 128 15.34 6.94 5.09
N GLN A 129 15.46 7.40 3.85
CA GLN A 129 15.08 6.61 2.68
C GLN A 129 15.93 5.37 2.51
N ARG A 130 17.27 5.49 2.60
CA ARG A 130 18.14 4.30 2.55
C ARG A 130 17.81 3.31 3.66
N ASN A 131 17.47 3.78 4.85
CA ASN A 131 17.05 2.92 5.95
C ASN A 131 15.73 2.20 5.62
N VAL A 132 14.75 2.92 5.06
CA VAL A 132 13.48 2.32 4.62
C VAL A 132 13.70 1.31 3.49
N ALA A 133 14.61 1.57 2.54
CA ALA A 133 14.96 0.64 1.47
C ALA A 133 15.49 -0.67 2.03
N LYS A 134 16.49 -0.59 2.91
CA LYS A 134 17.08 -1.77 3.57
C LYS A 134 16.03 -2.54 4.37
N LEU A 135 15.15 -1.82 5.07
CA LEU A 135 14.07 -2.43 5.84
C LEU A 135 13.08 -3.15 4.93
N HIS A 136 12.65 -2.53 3.84
CA HIS A 136 11.73 -3.11 2.88
C HIS A 136 12.33 -4.34 2.19
N GLU A 137 13.59 -4.28 1.77
CA GLU A 137 14.30 -5.42 1.19
C GLU A 137 14.33 -6.62 2.15
N ALA A 138 14.76 -6.39 3.40
CA ALA A 138 14.77 -7.44 4.42
C ALA A 138 13.36 -8.00 4.70
N LEU A 139 12.35 -7.12 4.72
CA LEU A 139 10.95 -7.50 4.93
C LEU A 139 10.45 -8.42 3.83
N VAL A 140 10.67 -8.05 2.56
CA VAL A 140 10.27 -8.84 1.40
C VAL A 140 10.99 -10.18 1.39
N THR A 141 12.31 -10.20 1.60
CA THR A 141 13.07 -11.46 1.65
C THR A 141 12.54 -12.41 2.73
N GLY A 142 12.33 -11.91 3.96
CA GLY A 142 11.86 -12.74 5.06
C GLY A 142 10.43 -13.25 4.86
N LEU A 143 9.51 -12.35 4.49
CA LEU A 143 8.10 -12.71 4.31
C LEU A 143 7.86 -13.62 3.11
N SER A 144 8.57 -13.42 2.00
CA SER A 144 8.44 -14.30 0.84
C SER A 144 8.90 -15.72 1.15
N SER A 145 9.98 -15.88 1.91
CA SER A 145 10.40 -17.20 2.39
C SER A 145 9.36 -17.84 3.30
N ILE A 146 8.71 -17.07 4.19
CA ILE A 146 7.65 -17.59 5.07
C ILE A 146 6.45 -18.05 4.24
N VAL A 147 6.03 -17.28 3.23
CA VAL A 147 4.92 -17.66 2.35
C VAL A 147 5.24 -18.91 1.53
N ASP A 148 6.44 -19.00 0.96
CA ASP A 148 6.83 -20.15 0.13
C ASP A 148 6.97 -21.44 0.95
N THR A 149 7.37 -21.32 2.22
CA THR A 149 7.53 -22.44 3.14
C THR A 149 6.34 -22.65 4.08
N TRP A 150 5.24 -21.92 3.87
CA TRP A 150 4.07 -21.88 4.75
C TRP A 150 3.55 -23.27 5.13
N TRP A 151 3.53 -24.20 4.17
CA TRP A 151 3.01 -25.56 4.36
C TRP A 151 4.10 -26.62 4.56
N THR A 152 5.36 -26.31 4.27
CA THR A 152 6.46 -27.29 4.20
C THR A 152 7.43 -27.18 5.37
N ASP A 153 7.47 -26.05 6.07
CA ASP A 153 8.29 -25.88 7.27
C ASP A 153 7.59 -26.45 8.51
N GLU A 154 7.75 -27.75 8.73
CA GLU A 154 7.16 -28.46 9.86
C GLU A 154 7.66 -27.94 11.22
N GLN A 155 8.89 -27.42 11.28
CA GLN A 155 9.47 -26.88 12.51
C GLN A 155 8.86 -25.52 12.85
N ALA A 156 8.70 -24.67 11.85
CA ALA A 156 8.11 -23.35 12.05
C ALA A 156 6.59 -23.42 12.32
N ALA A 157 5.90 -24.42 11.78
CA ALA A 157 4.48 -24.71 12.02
C ALA A 157 3.59 -23.45 11.85
N PHE A 158 3.79 -22.73 10.74
CA PHE A 158 3.13 -21.44 10.48
C PHE A 158 1.60 -21.47 10.58
N PRO A 159 0.89 -22.47 10.01
CA PRO A 159 -0.56 -22.53 10.09
C PRO A 159 -1.09 -22.64 11.52
N GLN A 160 -0.34 -23.27 12.44
CA GLN A 160 -0.71 -23.39 13.84
C GLN A 160 -0.50 -22.08 14.61
N ARG A 161 0.50 -21.28 14.24
CA ARG A 161 0.83 -20.00 14.88
C ARG A 161 -0.04 -18.85 14.38
N MET A 162 -0.53 -18.97 13.15
CA MET A 162 -1.41 -17.99 12.52
C MET A 162 -2.56 -18.73 11.82
N PRO A 163 -3.51 -19.30 12.60
CA PRO A 163 -4.63 -20.03 12.03
C PRO A 163 -5.50 -19.10 11.19
N LEU A 164 -5.98 -19.63 10.07
CA LEU A 164 -6.86 -18.96 9.12
C LEU A 164 -8.26 -19.55 9.18
N GLU A 165 -9.22 -18.84 8.60
CA GLU A 165 -10.56 -19.38 8.45
C GLU A 165 -10.56 -20.59 7.50
N PRO A 166 -11.44 -21.60 7.68
CA PRO A 166 -11.41 -22.82 6.88
C PRO A 166 -11.46 -22.61 5.36
N HIS A 167 -12.19 -21.60 4.89
CA HIS A 167 -12.30 -21.28 3.46
C HIS A 167 -11.03 -20.62 2.90
N GLU A 168 -10.32 -19.81 3.71
CA GLU A 168 -9.04 -19.21 3.35
C GLU A 168 -7.95 -20.30 3.32
N GLU A 169 -7.95 -21.19 4.31
CA GLU A 169 -7.04 -22.33 4.35
C GLU A 169 -7.25 -23.28 3.15
N ASP A 170 -8.49 -23.64 2.81
CA ASP A 170 -8.79 -24.46 1.63
C ASP A 170 -8.24 -23.83 0.35
N LEU A 171 -8.45 -22.52 0.16
CA LEU A 171 -7.92 -21.79 -0.98
C LEU A 171 -6.38 -21.79 -1.00
N LEU A 172 -5.74 -21.53 0.13
CA LEU A 172 -4.28 -21.49 0.23
C LEU A 172 -3.62 -22.85 0.03
N ARG A 173 -4.24 -23.94 0.49
CA ARG A 173 -3.79 -25.31 0.21
C ARG A 173 -3.90 -25.62 -1.27
N TRP A 174 -5.03 -25.28 -1.88
CA TRP A 174 -5.21 -25.44 -3.32
C TRP A 174 -4.17 -24.62 -4.12
N LEU A 175 -3.90 -23.38 -3.73
CA LEU A 175 -2.86 -22.54 -4.36
C LEU A 175 -1.47 -23.17 -4.22
N HIS A 176 -1.16 -23.74 -3.06
CA HIS A 176 0.08 -24.47 -2.87
C HIS A 176 0.20 -25.66 -3.84
N GLU A 177 -0.86 -26.47 -4.00
CA GLU A 177 -0.90 -27.55 -5.00
C GLU A 177 -0.70 -27.02 -6.43
N GLN A 178 -1.30 -25.86 -6.77
CA GLN A 178 -1.09 -25.24 -8.08
C GLN A 178 0.35 -24.75 -8.28
N SER A 179 0.99 -24.25 -7.23
CA SER A 179 2.40 -23.89 -7.26
C SER A 179 3.28 -25.13 -7.48
N GLN A 180 3.04 -26.24 -6.77
CA GLN A 180 3.76 -27.51 -6.98
C GLN A 180 3.55 -28.08 -8.39
N ALA A 181 2.38 -27.84 -8.99
CA ALA A 181 2.07 -28.23 -10.36
C ALA A 181 2.62 -27.27 -11.45
N ASN A 182 3.37 -26.22 -11.07
CA ASN A 182 3.85 -25.16 -11.96
C ASN A 182 2.71 -24.47 -12.76
N ASN A 183 1.54 -24.33 -12.14
CA ASN A 183 0.41 -23.57 -12.68
C ASN A 183 0.39 -22.12 -12.19
N LEU A 184 1.16 -21.81 -11.14
CA LEU A 184 1.40 -20.46 -10.63
C LEU A 184 2.86 -20.09 -10.82
N ARG A 185 3.11 -18.78 -10.96
CA ARG A 185 4.47 -18.24 -10.87
C ARG A 185 5.00 -18.43 -9.44
N PRO A 186 6.34 -18.52 -9.24
CA PRO A 186 6.93 -18.43 -7.92
C PRO A 186 6.43 -17.18 -7.18
N PHE A 187 6.21 -17.28 -5.86
CA PHE A 187 5.64 -16.16 -5.10
C PHE A 187 6.49 -14.90 -5.25
N GLU A 188 7.81 -15.06 -5.22
CA GLU A 188 8.78 -13.98 -5.39
C GLU A 188 8.60 -13.16 -6.69
N ASP A 189 8.08 -13.80 -7.74
CA ASP A 189 7.87 -13.18 -9.05
C ASP A 189 6.46 -12.58 -9.22
N CYS A 190 5.54 -12.81 -8.27
CA CYS A 190 4.14 -12.39 -8.39
C CYS A 190 3.49 -11.84 -7.12
N GLN A 191 4.30 -11.38 -6.16
CA GLN A 191 3.86 -10.86 -4.85
C GLN A 191 2.78 -9.76 -4.92
N GLY A 192 2.71 -9.04 -6.05
CA GLY A 192 1.87 -7.86 -6.26
C GLY A 192 2.44 -6.62 -5.57
N HIS A 193 1.57 -5.74 -5.09
CA HIS A 193 1.98 -4.51 -4.41
C HIS A 193 1.72 -4.60 -2.91
N TRP A 194 2.77 -4.41 -2.12
CA TRP A 194 2.68 -4.29 -0.67
C TRP A 194 2.98 -2.84 -0.27
N ARG A 195 2.09 -2.25 0.51
CA ARG A 195 2.33 -0.94 1.14
C ARG A 195 2.56 -1.15 2.62
N SER A 196 3.79 -0.91 3.07
CA SER A 196 4.09 -0.87 4.50
C SER A 196 3.74 0.51 5.04
N ASP A 197 2.94 0.55 6.09
CA ASP A 197 2.62 1.81 6.77
C ASP A 197 3.66 2.02 7.89
N LEU A 198 4.28 3.20 7.88
CA LEU A 198 5.46 3.51 8.69
C LEU A 198 5.14 4.51 9.80
N LEU A 199 5.72 4.27 10.97
CA LEU A 199 5.80 5.20 12.08
C LEU A 199 7.20 5.82 12.17
N LEU A 200 7.27 7.07 12.61
CA LEU A 200 8.52 7.76 12.96
C LEU A 200 8.66 7.76 14.48
N PRO A 201 9.50 6.88 15.07
CA PRO A 201 9.64 6.78 16.51
C PRO A 201 10.27 8.05 17.09
N SER A 202 9.69 8.59 18.16
CA SER A 202 10.19 9.81 18.82
C SER A 202 11.49 9.57 19.60
N ASP A 203 11.70 8.36 20.07
CA ASP A 203 12.85 7.89 20.84
C ASP A 203 14.06 7.54 19.95
N HIS A 204 13.83 7.29 18.66
CA HIS A 204 14.88 7.01 17.69
C HIS A 204 14.76 7.91 16.45
N PRO A 205 15.16 9.19 16.55
CA PRO A 205 15.11 10.12 15.42
C PRO A 205 15.90 9.61 14.21
N GLY A 206 15.26 9.63 13.03
CA GLY A 206 15.86 9.17 11.78
C GLY A 206 15.74 7.66 11.51
N THR A 207 14.93 6.94 12.29
CA THR A 207 14.49 5.58 11.97
C THR A 207 13.00 5.53 11.63
N VAL A 208 12.55 4.40 11.09
CA VAL A 208 11.13 4.08 10.89
C VAL A 208 10.82 2.75 11.54
N ALA A 209 9.55 2.53 11.86
CA ALA A 209 9.03 1.23 12.22
C ALA A 209 7.76 0.91 11.41
N ILE A 210 7.67 -0.30 10.86
CA ILE A 210 6.49 -0.80 10.17
C ILE A 210 5.46 -1.19 11.21
N CYS A 211 4.24 -0.65 11.10
CA CYS A 211 3.12 -1.01 11.98
C CYS A 211 2.08 -1.93 11.33
N GLU A 212 1.91 -1.86 10.01
CA GLU A 212 1.07 -2.77 9.25
C GLU A 212 1.53 -2.88 7.80
N ILE A 213 1.07 -3.94 7.11
CA ILE A 213 1.25 -4.13 5.68
C ILE A 213 -0.12 -4.22 5.00
N ASN A 214 -0.31 -3.38 4.00
CA ASN A 214 -1.47 -3.36 3.12
C ASN A 214 -1.10 -4.06 1.80
N ALA A 215 -1.54 -5.31 1.64
CA ALA A 215 -1.23 -6.14 0.46
C ALA A 215 -2.50 -6.69 -0.24
N ARG A 216 -3.68 -6.16 0.14
CA ARG A 216 -4.97 -6.66 -0.33
C ARG A 216 -5.25 -6.32 -1.80
N TYR A 217 -4.94 -5.10 -2.21
CA TYR A 217 -5.37 -4.55 -3.51
C TYR A 217 -4.18 -4.40 -4.45
N SER A 218 -4.38 -4.77 -5.72
CA SER A 218 -3.38 -4.56 -6.78
C SER A 218 -3.18 -3.07 -7.12
N ILE A 219 -4.22 -2.24 -6.92
CA ILE A 219 -4.20 -0.79 -7.16
C ILE A 219 -4.53 -0.05 -5.85
N ASN A 220 -3.64 0.79 -5.33
CA ASN A 220 -3.92 1.62 -4.15
C ASN A 220 -3.67 3.10 -4.46
N ALA A 221 -3.36 3.88 -3.42
CA ALA A 221 -3.08 5.30 -3.50
C ALA A 221 -1.74 5.63 -4.20
N GLN A 222 -1.01 4.64 -4.72
CA GLN A 222 0.30 4.83 -5.36
C GLN A 222 0.26 5.89 -6.48
N LEU A 223 -0.70 5.77 -7.40
CA LEU A 223 -0.82 6.74 -8.50
C LEU A 223 -1.17 8.16 -7.99
N LEU A 224 -1.86 8.25 -6.85
CA LEU A 224 -2.13 9.53 -6.19
C LEU A 224 -0.84 10.10 -5.58
N ALA A 225 -0.02 9.27 -4.93
CA ALA A 225 1.26 9.69 -4.37
C ALA A 225 2.22 10.18 -5.47
N ALA A 226 2.31 9.46 -6.60
CA ALA A 226 3.14 9.84 -7.75
C ALA A 226 2.74 11.22 -8.32
N TYR A 227 1.44 11.44 -8.55
CA TYR A 227 0.96 12.76 -8.95
C TYR A 227 1.24 13.81 -7.88
N GLY A 228 1.14 13.47 -6.59
CA GLY A 228 1.53 14.36 -5.50
C GLY A 228 2.97 14.83 -5.61
N TYR A 229 3.92 13.92 -5.83
CA TYR A 229 5.34 14.24 -6.01
C TYR A 229 5.57 15.11 -7.24
N GLN A 230 5.04 14.73 -8.41
CA GLN A 230 5.12 15.52 -9.62
C GLN A 230 4.59 16.95 -9.41
N ILE A 231 3.46 17.12 -8.71
CA ILE A 231 2.90 18.44 -8.43
C ILE A 231 3.81 19.25 -7.49
N TYR A 232 4.38 18.62 -6.45
CA TYR A 232 5.31 19.32 -5.57
C TYR A 232 6.55 19.80 -6.31
N GLU A 233 7.07 19.01 -7.26
CA GLU A 233 8.17 19.42 -8.12
C GLU A 233 7.82 20.65 -8.97
N GLU A 234 6.68 20.61 -9.66
CA GLU A 234 6.19 21.73 -10.49
C GLU A 234 5.97 23.00 -9.64
N MET A 235 5.36 22.85 -8.47
CA MET A 235 5.17 23.95 -7.52
C MET A 235 6.51 24.53 -7.04
N ALA A 236 7.49 23.68 -6.74
CA ALA A 236 8.83 24.11 -6.36
C ALA A 236 9.57 24.79 -7.53
N TRP A 237 9.37 24.33 -8.76
CA TRP A 237 9.96 24.91 -9.97
C TRP A 237 9.46 26.34 -10.22
N HIS A 238 8.15 26.57 -10.21
CA HIS A 238 7.61 27.91 -10.46
C HIS A 238 8.01 28.95 -9.41
N LEU A 239 8.22 28.52 -8.15
CA LEU A 239 8.78 29.38 -7.12
C LEU A 239 10.22 29.81 -7.46
N LYS A 240 11.03 28.93 -8.07
CA LYS A 240 12.37 29.29 -8.54
C LYS A 240 12.33 30.28 -9.70
N GLU A 241 11.46 30.10 -10.68
CA GLU A 241 11.34 31.03 -11.80
C GLU A 241 10.88 32.41 -11.33
N ALA A 242 9.86 32.46 -10.45
CA ALA A 242 9.38 33.70 -9.86
C ALA A 242 10.47 34.42 -9.03
N ALA A 243 11.30 33.68 -8.29
CA ALA A 243 12.44 34.23 -7.57
C ALA A 243 13.58 34.66 -8.49
N SER A 244 13.86 33.90 -9.56
CA SER A 244 14.91 34.22 -10.54
C SER A 244 14.59 35.47 -11.36
N LEU A 245 13.30 35.76 -11.60
CA LEU A 245 12.84 37.03 -12.17
C LEU A 245 12.98 38.23 -11.23
N GLN A 246 13.10 38.01 -9.91
CA GLN A 246 13.33 39.07 -8.92
C GLN A 246 14.83 39.30 -8.62
N VAL A 247 15.74 38.43 -9.06
CA VAL A 247 17.18 38.45 -8.74
C VAL A 247 18.03 39.01 -9.89
N LEU A 248 17.56 40.07 -10.57
CA LEU A 248 18.46 41.03 -11.23
C LEU A 248 19.01 42.09 -10.26
N THR A 249 18.65 42.04 -8.97
CA THR A 249 19.28 42.86 -7.94
C THR A 249 19.67 42.05 -6.70
N ARG A 250 20.98 41.78 -6.62
CA ARG A 250 21.78 41.43 -5.42
C ARG A 250 21.90 39.95 -5.02
N ARG A 251 23.14 39.47 -5.23
CA ARG A 251 23.92 38.46 -4.50
C ARG A 251 23.51 36.98 -4.64
N ARG A 252 24.40 36.25 -5.34
CA ARG A 252 24.70 34.82 -5.26
C ARG A 252 24.59 34.25 -3.84
N TYR A 253 23.64 33.36 -3.59
CA TYR A 253 23.66 32.24 -2.62
C TYR A 253 22.67 31.18 -3.17
N VAL A 254 23.12 30.02 -3.67
CA VAL A 254 23.50 28.76 -2.98
C VAL A 254 22.27 27.96 -2.49
N THR A 255 22.12 26.77 -3.08
CA THR A 255 21.24 25.61 -2.78
C THR A 255 19.72 25.84 -2.80
N SER A 256 19.08 25.22 -3.79
CA SER A 256 17.69 25.43 -4.20
C SER A 256 16.68 24.66 -3.33
N PRO A 257 15.43 25.12 -3.15
CA PRO A 257 14.32 24.42 -2.46
C PRO A 257 14.12 22.96 -2.88
N LEU A 258 14.56 22.62 -4.08
CA LEU A 258 14.56 21.26 -4.60
C LEU A 258 15.43 20.32 -3.77
N SER A 259 16.44 20.77 -3.01
CA SER A 259 17.19 19.87 -2.10
C SER A 259 16.42 19.45 -0.85
N LEU A 260 15.26 20.08 -0.58
CA LEU A 260 14.33 19.66 0.46
C LEU A 260 13.39 18.55 -0.03
N LEU A 261 13.28 18.40 -1.35
CA LEU A 261 12.52 17.39 -2.09
C LEU A 261 13.43 16.44 -2.90
N ALA A 262 14.75 16.68 -2.92
CA ALA A 262 15.71 16.02 -3.82
C ALA A 262 16.01 14.64 -3.31
N THR A 263 15.08 13.76 -3.57
CA THR A 263 15.23 12.32 -3.39
C THR A 263 14.24 11.52 -4.22
N VAL A 264 13.27 12.17 -4.85
CA VAL A 264 12.56 11.54 -5.95
C VAL A 264 13.22 12.14 -7.18
N ASP A 265 14.14 11.39 -7.81
CA ASP A 265 14.55 11.78 -9.16
C ASP A 265 13.29 11.73 -10.03
N LYS A 266 13.15 12.61 -11.03
CA LYS A 266 11.97 12.57 -11.93
C LYS A 266 11.81 11.18 -12.57
N SER A 267 12.90 10.43 -12.67
CA SER A 267 12.91 9.03 -13.08
C SER A 267 12.18 8.08 -12.13
N ASP A 268 12.10 8.37 -10.84
CA ASP A 268 11.52 7.48 -9.81
C ASP A 268 9.99 7.55 -9.81
N ASP A 269 9.39 8.73 -10.01
CA ASP A 269 7.93 8.89 -10.15
C ASP A 269 7.41 8.18 -11.41
N GLU A 270 8.07 8.39 -12.54
CA GLU A 270 7.73 7.72 -13.80
C GLU A 270 7.96 6.20 -13.68
N GLN A 271 9.04 5.76 -13.01
CA GLN A 271 9.33 4.35 -12.78
C GLN A 271 8.30 3.70 -11.86
N PHE A 272 7.81 4.42 -10.86
CA PHE A 272 6.82 3.91 -9.92
C PHE A 272 5.42 3.79 -10.55
N VAL A 273 5.02 4.79 -11.33
CA VAL A 273 3.78 4.69 -12.10
C VAL A 273 3.88 3.60 -13.17
N LYS A 274 5.05 3.47 -13.80
CA LYS A 274 5.33 2.40 -14.74
C LYS A 274 5.29 1.03 -14.07
N SER A 275 5.83 0.88 -12.86
CA SER A 275 5.79 -0.41 -12.16
C SER A 275 4.37 -0.88 -11.87
N GLN A 276 3.42 0.06 -11.69
CA GLN A 276 1.99 -0.27 -11.59
C GLN A 276 1.43 -0.85 -12.90
N LEU A 277 1.84 -0.31 -14.05
CA LEU A 277 1.45 -0.85 -15.36
C LEU A 277 2.15 -2.17 -15.67
N ASP A 278 3.42 -2.32 -15.27
CA ASP A 278 4.23 -3.52 -15.52
C ASP A 278 3.68 -4.77 -14.82
N LEU A 279 2.77 -4.62 -13.83
CA LEU A 279 1.99 -5.74 -13.30
C LEU A 279 1.07 -6.39 -14.33
N PHE A 280 0.66 -5.63 -15.35
CA PHE A 280 -0.31 -6.04 -16.35
C PHE A 280 0.39 -6.27 -17.69
N ASP A 281 0.02 -7.34 -18.39
CA ASP A 281 0.48 -7.56 -19.76
C ASP A 281 -0.33 -6.65 -20.71
N PRO A 282 0.27 -5.67 -21.38
CA PRO A 282 -0.47 -4.74 -22.24
C PRO A 282 -1.11 -5.41 -23.47
N LYS A 283 -0.78 -6.67 -23.76
CA LYS A 283 -1.40 -7.43 -24.86
C LYS A 283 -2.83 -7.88 -24.56
N TYR A 284 -3.22 -7.92 -23.28
CA TYR A 284 -4.50 -8.49 -22.86
C TYR A 284 -5.37 -7.44 -22.14
N PRO A 285 -6.71 -7.54 -22.25
CA PRO A 285 -7.59 -6.71 -21.44
C PRO A 285 -7.44 -7.01 -19.95
N VAL A 286 -7.70 -6.00 -19.11
CA VAL A 286 -7.66 -6.11 -17.66
C VAL A 286 -9.08 -6.16 -17.10
N HIS A 287 -9.38 -7.17 -16.29
CA HIS A 287 -10.65 -7.27 -15.57
C HIS A 287 -10.47 -6.94 -14.10
N ILE A 288 -10.97 -5.78 -13.66
CA ILE A 288 -10.91 -5.37 -12.25
C ILE A 288 -12.19 -5.84 -11.56
N VAL A 289 -12.09 -6.82 -10.67
CA VAL A 289 -13.27 -7.31 -9.91
C VAL A 289 -13.44 -6.47 -8.64
N ARG A 290 -14.58 -5.78 -8.54
CA ARG A 290 -14.90 -4.82 -7.47
C ARG A 290 -16.39 -4.82 -7.17
N ASP A 291 -16.76 -4.63 -5.91
CA ASP A 291 -18.14 -4.32 -5.53
C ASP A 291 -18.25 -3.16 -4.53
N GLN A 292 -18.23 -3.44 -3.22
CA GLN A 292 -18.48 -2.45 -2.17
C GLN A 292 -17.32 -1.46 -1.99
N TYR A 293 -16.07 -1.90 -2.19
CA TYR A 293 -14.91 -1.04 -2.06
C TYR A 293 -14.81 -0.03 -3.20
N ARG A 294 -15.24 1.21 -2.95
CA ARG A 294 -15.24 2.31 -3.93
C ARG A 294 -14.21 3.36 -3.57
N THR A 295 -13.12 3.40 -4.30
CA THR A 295 -12.09 4.44 -4.19
C THR A 295 -11.84 5.09 -5.55
N PRO A 296 -11.43 6.37 -5.60
CA PRO A 296 -11.10 7.03 -6.86
C PRO A 296 -9.86 6.42 -7.55
N PHE A 297 -9.09 5.58 -6.85
CA PHE A 297 -7.83 5.02 -7.32
C PHE A 297 -8.03 4.09 -8.53
N ILE A 298 -9.12 3.32 -8.54
CA ILE A 298 -9.42 2.41 -9.65
C ILE A 298 -9.76 3.21 -10.90
N GLU A 299 -10.65 4.19 -10.81
CA GLU A 299 -10.99 5.02 -11.97
C GLU A 299 -9.78 5.83 -12.47
N MET A 300 -8.94 6.31 -11.56
CA MET A 300 -7.69 7.01 -11.91
C MET A 300 -6.72 6.08 -12.63
N PHE A 301 -6.54 4.84 -12.15
CA PHE A 301 -5.73 3.82 -12.82
C PHE A 301 -6.30 3.48 -14.21
N VAL A 302 -7.60 3.22 -14.34
CA VAL A 302 -8.23 2.89 -15.63
C VAL A 302 -8.01 4.01 -16.64
N SER A 303 -8.18 5.27 -16.24
CA SER A 303 -7.92 6.43 -17.11
C SER A 303 -6.44 6.49 -17.50
N PHE A 304 -5.55 6.30 -16.53
CA PHE A 304 -4.11 6.37 -16.74
C PHE A 304 -3.59 5.26 -17.66
N ALA A 305 -3.98 4.01 -17.41
CA ALA A 305 -3.58 2.84 -18.16
C ALA A 305 -4.02 2.92 -19.63
N LYS A 306 -5.21 3.47 -19.88
CA LYS A 306 -5.70 3.74 -21.23
C LYS A 306 -4.89 4.82 -21.95
N GLN A 307 -4.51 5.90 -21.26
CA GLN A 307 -3.77 7.02 -21.84
C GLN A 307 -2.30 6.70 -22.11
N ASN A 308 -1.65 5.92 -21.24
CA ASN A 308 -0.19 5.76 -21.22
C ASN A 308 0.30 4.37 -21.61
N GLY A 309 -0.52 3.32 -21.45
CA GLY A 309 -0.16 1.95 -21.79
C GLY A 309 -1.00 1.31 -22.90
N GLY A 310 -2.05 1.99 -23.36
CA GLY A 310 -3.05 1.40 -24.26
C GLY A 310 -3.80 0.21 -23.65
N VAL A 311 -3.71 0.04 -22.33
CA VAL A 311 -4.31 -1.09 -21.62
C VAL A 311 -5.80 -0.82 -21.44
N ASP A 312 -6.63 -1.72 -21.96
CA ASP A 312 -8.07 -1.61 -21.82
C ASP A 312 -8.54 -2.34 -20.56
N ALA A 313 -9.09 -1.60 -19.61
CA ALA A 313 -9.55 -2.12 -18.33
C ALA A 313 -11.08 -2.05 -18.20
N THR A 314 -11.67 -3.11 -17.68
CA THR A 314 -13.09 -3.23 -17.30
C THR A 314 -13.21 -3.31 -15.79
N ILE A 315 -14.35 -2.86 -15.26
CA ILE A 315 -14.71 -3.06 -13.85
C ILE A 315 -15.90 -4.02 -13.84
N ASN A 316 -15.72 -5.19 -13.22
CA ASN A 316 -16.70 -6.26 -13.13
C ASN A 316 -17.13 -6.48 -11.67
N LYS A 317 -18.35 -6.95 -11.46
CA LYS A 317 -18.82 -7.39 -10.15
C LYS A 317 -18.34 -8.82 -9.84
N PRO A 318 -18.27 -9.23 -8.57
CA PRO A 318 -18.01 -10.61 -8.15
C PRO A 318 -18.96 -11.65 -8.76
N THR A 319 -20.15 -11.23 -9.19
CA THR A 319 -21.18 -12.08 -9.81
C THR A 319 -21.04 -12.23 -11.32
N ASP A 320 -20.16 -11.48 -11.97
CA ASP A 320 -20.01 -11.45 -13.42
C ASP A 320 -19.13 -12.59 -14.00
N PRO A 321 -18.16 -13.16 -13.27
CA PRO A 321 -17.36 -14.25 -13.79
C PRO A 321 -18.17 -15.54 -14.08
N ARG A 322 -17.73 -16.28 -15.09
CA ARG A 322 -18.26 -17.60 -15.52
C ARG A 322 -17.10 -18.55 -15.81
N LEU A 323 -17.28 -19.82 -15.47
CA LEU A 323 -16.38 -20.89 -15.90
C LEU A 323 -16.97 -21.64 -17.08
N ILE A 324 -16.23 -21.67 -18.18
CA ILE A 324 -16.58 -22.45 -19.36
C ILE A 324 -15.61 -23.62 -19.47
N LYS A 325 -16.14 -24.84 -19.62
CA LYS A 325 -15.33 -26.05 -19.81
C LYS A 325 -14.47 -25.90 -21.07
N SER A 326 -13.18 -26.20 -20.95
CA SER A 326 -12.25 -26.18 -22.07
C SER A 326 -11.28 -27.34 -21.97
N LYS A 327 -11.11 -28.07 -23.08
CA LYS A 327 -10.13 -29.15 -23.19
C LYS A 327 -8.70 -28.63 -23.33
N ASP A 328 -8.56 -27.37 -23.72
CA ASP A 328 -7.26 -26.73 -23.99
C ASP A 328 -6.69 -26.05 -22.73
N SER A 329 -7.46 -25.97 -21.65
CA SER A 329 -7.01 -25.45 -20.36
C SER A 329 -6.48 -26.56 -19.47
N LYS A 330 -5.31 -26.35 -18.85
CA LYS A 330 -4.74 -27.27 -17.85
C LYS A 330 -5.68 -27.52 -16.67
N ALA A 331 -6.47 -26.50 -16.30
CA ALA A 331 -7.45 -26.59 -15.21
C ALA A 331 -8.82 -27.14 -15.67
N GLY A 332 -8.99 -27.47 -16.96
CA GLY A 332 -10.25 -27.96 -17.54
C GLY A 332 -11.32 -26.89 -17.75
N TYR A 333 -11.07 -25.66 -17.31
CA TYR A 333 -11.95 -24.51 -17.45
C TYR A 333 -11.19 -23.26 -17.86
N VAL A 334 -11.87 -22.35 -18.54
CA VAL A 334 -11.42 -21.00 -18.86
C VAL A 334 -12.36 -20.01 -18.20
N LEU A 335 -11.79 -18.96 -17.62
CA LEU A 335 -12.51 -17.90 -16.95
C LEU A 335 -12.96 -16.85 -17.96
N TYR A 336 -14.24 -16.49 -17.89
CA TYR A 336 -14.84 -15.40 -18.65
C TYR A 336 -15.57 -14.45 -17.70
N CYS A 337 -15.87 -13.24 -18.16
CA CYS A 337 -16.69 -12.25 -17.46
C CYS A 337 -17.78 -11.72 -18.39
N LEU A 338 -18.94 -11.37 -17.84
CA LEU A 338 -19.97 -10.63 -18.56
C LEU A 338 -19.38 -9.34 -19.16
N SER A 339 -19.64 -9.12 -20.44
CA SER A 339 -19.14 -7.96 -21.17
C SER A 339 -20.13 -7.52 -22.25
N ASP A 340 -20.26 -6.21 -22.39
CA ASP A 340 -20.99 -5.56 -23.48
C ASP A 340 -20.06 -5.13 -24.64
N ARG A 341 -18.74 -5.28 -24.46
CA ARG A 341 -17.73 -4.88 -25.44
C ARG A 341 -17.67 -5.84 -26.62
N ASP A 342 -17.27 -5.30 -27.77
CA ASP A 342 -16.92 -6.11 -28.94
C ASP A 342 -15.41 -6.40 -28.90
N CYS A 343 -15.03 -7.63 -28.55
CA CYS A 343 -13.66 -8.12 -28.62
C CYS A 343 -13.58 -9.45 -29.39
N SER A 344 -12.37 -9.79 -29.87
CA SER A 344 -12.14 -10.93 -30.77
C SER A 344 -12.45 -12.29 -30.14
N ASP A 345 -12.30 -12.39 -28.81
CA ASP A 345 -12.37 -13.64 -28.06
C ASP A 345 -13.72 -13.82 -27.36
N MET A 346 -14.73 -13.03 -27.78
CA MET A 346 -16.07 -13.10 -27.23
C MET A 346 -16.74 -14.43 -27.54
N VAL A 347 -17.38 -14.96 -26.51
CA VAL A 347 -18.25 -16.13 -26.63
C VAL A 347 -19.66 -15.76 -26.20
N SER A 348 -20.65 -16.39 -26.84
CA SER A 348 -22.04 -16.28 -26.45
C SER A 348 -22.48 -17.62 -25.88
N THR A 349 -22.95 -17.63 -24.64
CA THR A 349 -23.41 -18.85 -23.96
C THR A 349 -24.65 -18.50 -23.16
N ASP A 350 -25.73 -19.27 -23.33
CA ASP A 350 -27.01 -19.05 -22.66
C ASP A 350 -27.59 -17.62 -22.80
N GLY A 351 -27.26 -16.95 -23.91
CA GLY A 351 -27.67 -15.56 -24.18
C GLY A 351 -26.80 -14.50 -23.48
N GLU A 352 -25.83 -14.90 -22.68
CA GLU A 352 -24.82 -14.02 -22.09
C GLU A 352 -23.67 -13.80 -23.08
N ARG A 353 -23.21 -12.54 -23.16
CA ARG A 353 -22.00 -12.15 -23.89
C ARG A 353 -20.83 -12.12 -22.92
N LEU A 354 -19.79 -12.89 -23.23
CA LEU A 354 -18.71 -13.21 -22.30
C LEU A 354 -17.36 -12.90 -22.94
N ASP A 355 -16.58 -12.08 -22.25
CA ASP A 355 -15.19 -11.72 -22.57
C ASP A 355 -14.22 -12.58 -21.76
N ARG A 356 -13.11 -12.98 -22.36
CA ARG A 356 -12.17 -13.91 -21.73
C ARG A 356 -11.27 -13.17 -20.74
N VAL A 357 -11.18 -13.72 -19.52
CA VAL A 357 -10.30 -13.17 -18.49
C VAL A 357 -8.90 -13.75 -18.66
N TYR A 358 -7.95 -12.89 -19.00
CA TYR A 358 -6.52 -13.22 -19.08
C TYR A 358 -5.76 -12.80 -17.82
N GLN A 359 -6.12 -11.64 -17.29
CA GLN A 359 -5.53 -11.04 -16.10
C GLN A 359 -6.60 -10.27 -15.32
N THR A 360 -6.48 -10.28 -13.99
CA THR A 360 -7.43 -9.60 -13.10
C THR A 360 -6.73 -8.85 -11.96
N GLY A 361 -7.34 -7.74 -11.55
CA GLY A 361 -7.06 -7.09 -10.27
C GLY A 361 -8.25 -7.27 -9.33
N LEU A 362 -8.02 -7.79 -8.13
CA LEU A 362 -9.07 -8.04 -7.16
C LEU A 362 -9.16 -6.88 -6.15
N HIS A 363 -10.34 -6.27 -6.07
CA HIS A 363 -10.64 -5.09 -5.26
C HIS A 363 -11.86 -5.33 -4.38
N LEU A 364 -11.72 -6.33 -3.50
CA LEU A 364 -12.79 -6.89 -2.70
C LEU A 364 -12.41 -6.88 -1.22
N PHE A 365 -13.38 -6.65 -0.36
CA PHE A 365 -13.28 -6.96 1.05
C PHE A 365 -13.22 -8.47 1.28
N GLN A 366 -12.75 -8.87 2.46
CA GLN A 366 -12.59 -10.29 2.79
C GLN A 366 -13.93 -11.04 2.79
N HIS A 367 -15.02 -10.41 3.23
CA HIS A 367 -16.37 -11.00 3.14
C HIS A 367 -16.89 -11.12 1.71
N GLU A 368 -16.43 -10.27 0.79
CA GLU A 368 -16.77 -10.35 -0.63
C GLU A 368 -15.98 -11.47 -1.32
N LEU A 369 -14.72 -11.72 -0.93
CA LEU A 369 -13.98 -12.89 -1.39
C LEU A 369 -14.68 -14.19 -0.93
N ARG A 370 -15.16 -14.22 0.31
CA ARG A 370 -15.90 -15.36 0.89
C ARG A 370 -17.21 -15.67 0.18
N SER A 371 -17.86 -14.68 -0.41
CA SER A 371 -19.14 -14.89 -1.08
C SER A 371 -19.00 -15.38 -2.53
N ILE A 372 -17.79 -15.32 -3.10
CA ILE A 372 -17.52 -15.86 -4.44
C ILE A 372 -17.50 -17.40 -4.35
N PRO A 373 -18.20 -18.11 -5.26
CA PRO A 373 -18.10 -19.57 -5.35
C PRO A 373 -16.64 -20.01 -5.47
N ILE A 374 -16.22 -20.98 -4.65
CA ILE A 374 -14.80 -21.33 -4.50
C ILE A 374 -14.11 -21.68 -5.83
N ASP A 375 -14.80 -22.35 -6.75
CA ASP A 375 -14.24 -22.67 -8.08
C ASP A 375 -13.97 -21.40 -8.90
N ILE A 376 -14.88 -20.43 -8.86
CA ILE A 376 -14.69 -19.13 -9.52
C ILE A 376 -13.53 -18.38 -8.87
N LEU A 377 -13.47 -18.36 -7.53
CA LEU A 377 -12.41 -17.69 -6.79
C LEU A 377 -11.04 -18.28 -7.14
N ARG A 378 -10.90 -19.62 -7.12
CA ARG A 378 -9.69 -20.34 -7.54
C ARG A 378 -9.23 -19.91 -8.94
N HIS A 379 -10.13 -19.85 -9.91
CA HIS A 379 -9.77 -19.37 -11.25
C HIS A 379 -9.43 -17.88 -11.29
N LEU A 380 -10.14 -17.01 -10.56
CA LEU A 380 -9.76 -15.60 -10.43
C LEU A 380 -8.34 -15.45 -9.88
N THR A 381 -7.96 -16.28 -8.89
CA THR A 381 -6.63 -16.22 -8.29
C THR A 381 -5.50 -16.61 -9.24
N LEU A 382 -5.73 -17.55 -10.16
CA LEU A 382 -4.75 -17.93 -11.19
C LEU A 382 -4.45 -16.79 -12.17
N HIS A 383 -5.43 -15.92 -12.40
CA HIS A 383 -5.33 -14.78 -13.30
C HIS A 383 -4.99 -13.48 -12.57
N CYS A 384 -4.90 -13.49 -11.23
CA CYS A 384 -4.71 -12.27 -10.47
C CYS A 384 -3.27 -11.77 -10.60
N VAL A 385 -3.10 -10.46 -10.83
CA VAL A 385 -1.77 -9.84 -10.89
C VAL A 385 -1.11 -9.71 -9.52
N ASN A 386 -1.92 -9.74 -8.46
CA ASN A 386 -1.46 -9.85 -7.07
C ASN A 386 -1.67 -11.30 -6.63
N ASP A 387 -0.61 -11.98 -6.18
CA ASP A 387 -0.75 -13.34 -5.67
C ASP A 387 -1.74 -13.37 -4.50
N MET A 388 -2.72 -14.27 -4.58
CA MET A 388 -3.77 -14.35 -3.55
C MET A 388 -3.19 -14.68 -2.17
N ARG A 389 -2.03 -15.35 -2.06
CA ARG A 389 -1.36 -15.61 -0.78
C ARG A 389 -1.03 -14.33 -0.02
N SER A 390 -0.83 -13.20 -0.71
CA SER A 390 -0.61 -11.89 -0.09
C SER A 390 -1.82 -11.41 0.73
N VAL A 391 -3.04 -11.81 0.39
CA VAL A 391 -4.26 -11.31 1.01
C VAL A 391 -4.55 -11.92 2.39
N PRO A 392 -4.51 -13.26 2.61
CA PRO A 392 -4.70 -13.85 3.92
C PRO A 392 -3.40 -13.97 4.73
N LEU A 393 -2.21 -13.89 4.10
CA LEU A 393 -0.93 -14.01 4.81
C LEU A 393 -0.28 -12.65 5.06
N ILE A 394 0.19 -11.98 4.00
CA ILE A 394 0.99 -10.75 4.14
C ILE A 394 0.20 -9.58 4.72
N HIS A 395 -1.10 -9.49 4.40
CA HIS A 395 -1.97 -8.45 4.92
C HIS A 395 -2.46 -8.73 6.36
N ASP A 396 -2.29 -9.95 6.88
CA ASP A 396 -2.68 -10.28 8.25
C ASP A 396 -1.71 -9.64 9.25
N LYS A 397 -2.22 -8.92 10.24
CA LYS A 397 -1.40 -8.21 11.25
C LYS A 397 -0.48 -9.14 12.04
N ARG A 398 -0.84 -10.42 12.18
CA ARG A 398 -0.05 -11.43 12.90
C ARG A 398 1.23 -11.82 12.16
N ILE A 399 1.30 -11.59 10.84
CA ILE A 399 2.45 -11.99 10.03
C ILE A 399 3.75 -11.29 10.45
N LEU A 400 3.65 -10.03 10.90
CA LEU A 400 4.80 -9.28 11.42
C LEU A 400 5.32 -9.90 12.72
N GLY A 401 4.43 -10.41 13.58
CA GLY A 401 4.82 -11.17 14.77
C GLY A 401 5.48 -12.50 14.42
N VAL A 402 4.96 -13.21 13.42
CA VAL A 402 5.58 -14.46 12.91
C VAL A 402 6.98 -14.17 12.37
N LEU A 403 7.15 -13.11 11.57
CA LEU A 403 8.44 -12.70 11.04
C LEU A 403 9.46 -12.42 12.15
N LEU A 404 9.07 -11.65 13.18
CA LEU A 404 9.94 -11.32 14.30
C LEU A 404 10.41 -12.56 15.07
N GLN A 405 9.53 -13.54 15.25
CA GLN A 405 9.85 -14.82 15.88
C GLN A 405 10.78 -15.69 15.01
N GLU A 406 10.71 -15.55 13.67
CA GLU A 406 11.50 -16.34 12.74
C GLU A 406 12.88 -15.76 12.41
N LEU A 407 13.23 -14.55 12.85
CA LEU A 407 14.45 -13.87 12.40
C LEU A 407 15.72 -14.73 12.52
N ASP A 408 15.92 -15.39 13.67
CA ASP A 408 17.13 -16.19 13.90
C ASP A 408 17.11 -17.51 13.10
N SER A 409 15.93 -18.10 12.91
CA SER A 409 15.67 -19.28 12.06
C SER A 409 15.98 -18.96 10.58
N LEU A 410 15.51 -17.81 10.09
CA LEU A 410 15.77 -17.32 8.73
C LEU A 410 17.26 -17.02 8.50
N VAL A 411 17.97 -16.52 9.51
CA VAL A 411 19.43 -16.37 9.46
C VAL A 411 20.12 -17.74 9.40
N GLY A 412 19.70 -18.68 10.26
CA GLY A 412 20.25 -20.05 10.25
C GLY A 412 20.05 -20.78 8.92
N LYS A 413 18.96 -20.47 8.21
CA LYS A 413 18.63 -21.01 6.87
C LYS A 413 19.30 -20.24 5.73
N ASN A 414 20.08 -19.19 6.02
CA ASN A 414 20.68 -18.27 5.04
C ASN A 414 19.67 -17.54 4.14
N VAL A 415 18.43 -17.36 4.62
CA VAL A 415 17.42 -16.52 3.95
C VAL A 415 17.70 -15.06 4.23
N LEU A 416 17.99 -14.73 5.49
CA LEU A 416 18.38 -13.39 5.91
C LEU A 416 19.84 -13.37 6.35
N THR A 417 20.51 -12.25 6.13
CA THR A 417 21.77 -11.94 6.80
C THR A 417 21.51 -11.49 8.24
N ALA A 418 22.54 -11.57 9.10
CA ALA A 418 22.46 -11.02 10.45
C ALA A 418 22.17 -9.50 10.47
N GLU A 419 22.64 -8.76 9.47
CA GLU A 419 22.33 -7.32 9.33
C GLU A 419 20.84 -7.11 9.00
N GLN A 420 20.29 -7.86 8.04
CA GLN A 420 18.86 -7.78 7.69
C GLN A 420 17.96 -8.15 8.88
N ALA A 421 18.30 -9.21 9.61
CA ALA A 421 17.57 -9.59 10.82
C ALA A 421 17.62 -8.50 11.90
N ALA A 422 18.77 -7.85 12.11
CA ALA A 422 18.88 -6.72 13.03
C ALA A 422 18.04 -5.51 12.57
N VAL A 423 18.04 -5.20 11.27
CA VAL A 423 17.21 -4.14 10.68
C VAL A 423 15.73 -4.42 10.92
N LEU A 424 15.26 -5.64 10.70
CA LEU A 424 13.86 -6.03 10.95
C LEU A 424 13.49 -5.96 12.42
N ARG A 425 14.36 -6.43 13.31
CA ARG A 425 14.15 -6.42 14.77
C ARG A 425 13.92 -5.01 15.32
N HIS A 426 14.55 -4.00 14.71
CA HIS A 426 14.35 -2.59 15.07
C HIS A 426 13.30 -1.87 14.22
N GLY A 427 13.07 -2.33 12.99
CA GLY A 427 12.22 -1.69 12.00
C GLY A 427 10.80 -2.22 11.92
N VAL A 428 10.42 -3.20 12.74
CA VAL A 428 9.03 -3.67 12.89
C VAL A 428 8.59 -3.37 14.32
N VAL A 429 7.39 -2.81 14.49
CA VAL A 429 6.86 -2.54 15.83
C VAL A 429 6.73 -3.84 16.63
N PRO A 430 7.00 -3.83 17.95
CA PRO A 430 6.81 -5.01 18.78
C PRO A 430 5.39 -5.57 18.62
N ASN A 431 5.31 -6.87 18.30
CA ASN A 431 4.05 -7.55 18.03
C ASN A 431 4.07 -8.92 18.72
N ILE A 432 3.03 -9.20 19.51
CA ILE A 432 2.88 -10.45 20.25
C ILE A 432 1.63 -11.15 19.70
N ASN A 433 1.84 -12.33 19.12
CA ASN A 433 0.75 -13.09 18.53
C ASN A 433 -0.08 -13.81 19.60
N PRO A 434 -1.42 -13.89 19.44
CA PRO A 434 -2.26 -14.71 20.31
C PRO A 434 -1.78 -16.17 20.36
N GLY A 435 -1.70 -16.72 21.57
CA GLY A 435 -1.25 -18.10 21.80
C GLY A 435 0.26 -18.32 21.72
N SER A 436 1.06 -17.27 21.51
CA SER A 436 2.51 -17.40 21.47
C SER A 436 3.14 -17.56 22.87
N PRO A 437 4.36 -18.12 22.98
CA PRO A 437 5.09 -18.20 24.24
C PRO A 437 5.27 -16.83 24.91
N GLU A 438 5.55 -15.79 24.13
CA GLU A 438 5.76 -14.42 24.62
C GLU A 438 4.48 -13.85 25.25
N LEU A 439 3.30 -14.17 24.71
CA LEU A 439 2.04 -13.77 25.34
C LEU A 439 1.84 -14.49 26.68
N ASN A 440 2.12 -15.81 26.72
CA ASN A 440 1.99 -16.61 27.94
C ASN A 440 2.93 -16.10 29.04
N GLU A 441 4.15 -15.69 28.67
CA GLU A 441 5.09 -15.05 29.60
C GLU A 441 4.59 -13.69 30.09
N LEU A 442 4.02 -12.88 29.20
CA LEU A 442 3.50 -11.55 29.53
C LEU A 442 2.30 -11.60 30.48
N ILE A 443 1.37 -12.53 30.28
CA ILE A 443 0.15 -12.63 31.10
C ILE A 443 0.33 -13.50 32.36
N GLY A 444 1.40 -14.30 32.42
CA GLY A 444 1.70 -15.20 33.53
C GLY A 444 0.63 -16.29 33.75
N PRO A 445 0.82 -17.19 34.74
CA PRO A 445 -0.15 -18.25 35.07
C PRO A 445 -1.39 -17.75 35.85
N HIS A 446 -1.84 -16.52 35.62
CA HIS A 446 -2.96 -15.90 36.35
C HIS A 446 -4.30 -15.93 35.60
N ILE A 447 -4.62 -17.07 34.97
CA ILE A 447 -5.99 -17.47 34.62
C ILE A 447 -6.20 -18.91 35.07
#